data_AF-K1TAN6-F1
#
_entry.id   AF-K1TAN6-F1
#
_cell.length_a   1.000
_cell.length_b   1.000
_cell.length_c   1.000
_cell.angle_alpha   90.00
_cell.angle_beta   90.00
_cell.angle_gamma   90.00
#
_symmetry.space_group_name_H-M   'P 1'
#
loop_
_entity.id
_entity.type
_entity.pdbx_description
1 polymer ?
#
loop_
_entity_poly.entity_id
_entity_poly.type
_entity_poly.pdbx_seq_one_letter_code
_entity_poly.pdbx_strand_id
1 'polypeptide(L)'
;MKNNKKFYIADPGKGLVTYTEKEFKNHWISTQSKGEEKGIAMFIQPTPAFHELSGETTNRKRSFNFLFGYIKQYRRYFGQIILGALVGCVLQLIFPFLTQAIVDIGITHQNLGIIYLILLGQLILTISRTSVDFIRRWILLHISMRINISLVSDFFIKLLKLPMSFF
;
A
#
# COMPACT_ATOMS: atom_id res chain seq x y z
N MET A 1 47.58 12.06 11.51
CA MET A 1 46.23 11.62 11.91
C MET A 1 45.22 12.21 10.91
N LYS A 2 44.62 11.37 10.03
CA LYS A 2 43.67 11.82 9.00
C LYS A 2 42.31 12.09 9.66
N ASN A 3 41.99 13.36 9.88
CA ASN A 3 40.73 13.77 10.51
C ASN A 3 39.58 13.54 9.51
N ASN A 4 38.84 12.43 9.66
CA ASN A 4 37.83 12.00 8.70
C ASN A 4 36.53 12.81 8.93
N LYS A 5 36.51 14.07 8.48
CA LYS A 5 35.34 14.97 8.62
C LYS A 5 34.13 14.36 7.89
N LYS A 6 33.05 14.19 8.65
CA LYS A 6 31.74 13.73 8.15
C LYS A 6 30.76 14.89 8.14
N PHE A 7 30.01 15.03 7.06
CA PHE A 7 29.00 16.06 6.86
C PHE A 7 27.62 15.42 6.86
N TYR A 8 26.72 15.93 7.70
CA TYR A 8 25.34 15.45 7.82
C TYR A 8 24.43 16.38 7.01
N ILE A 9 23.67 15.81 6.07
CA ILE A 9 22.81 16.59 5.17
C ILE A 9 21.41 15.98 5.20
N ALA A 10 20.40 16.84 5.34
CA ALA A 10 19.01 16.47 5.13
C ALA A 10 18.64 16.74 3.67
N ASP A 11 18.82 15.74 2.81
CA ASP A 11 18.47 15.80 1.40
C ASP A 11 16.94 15.62 1.24
N PRO A 12 16.21 16.55 0.60
CA PRO A 12 14.77 16.43 0.43
C PRO A 12 14.33 15.25 -0.45
N GLY A 13 15.19 14.75 -1.34
CA GLY A 13 14.93 13.59 -2.18
C GLY A 13 15.42 12.26 -1.59
N LYS A 14 16.52 12.28 -0.82
CA LYS A 14 17.14 11.05 -0.27
C LYS A 14 17.01 10.88 1.25
N GLY A 15 16.49 11.89 1.95
CA GLY A 15 16.41 11.92 3.41
C GLY A 15 17.75 12.27 4.07
N LEU A 16 17.97 11.76 5.28
CA LEU A 16 19.17 12.05 6.06
C LEU A 16 20.36 11.24 5.53
N VAL A 17 21.37 11.93 5.01
CA VAL A 17 22.58 11.35 4.43
C VAL A 17 23.84 11.87 5.11
N THR A 18 24.91 11.07 5.09
CA THR A 18 26.22 11.45 5.61
C THR A 18 27.25 11.33 4.50
N TYR A 19 27.98 12.41 4.23
CA TYR A 19 29.02 12.45 3.22
C TYR A 19 30.41 12.65 3.83
N THR A 20 31.41 12.12 3.15
CA THR A 20 32.81 12.50 3.39
C THR A 20 33.09 13.89 2.82
N GLU A 21 34.18 14.55 3.25
CA GLU A 21 34.55 15.87 2.72
C GLU A 21 34.68 15.89 1.18
N LYS A 22 35.22 14.82 0.59
CA LYS A 22 35.41 14.72 -0.86
C LYS A 22 34.06 14.60 -1.59
N GLU A 23 33.17 13.78 -1.07
CA GLU A 23 31.81 13.65 -1.62
C GLU A 23 31.01 14.94 -1.43
N PHE A 24 31.12 15.59 -0.27
CA PHE A 24 30.44 16.86 -0.02
C PHE A 24 30.87 17.94 -1.02
N LYS A 25 32.19 18.13 -1.19
CA LYS A 25 32.74 19.09 -2.15
C LYS A 25 32.26 18.80 -3.57
N ASN A 26 32.31 17.55 -4.01
CA ASN A 26 31.84 17.15 -5.34
C ASN A 26 30.36 17.47 -5.60
N HIS A 27 29.50 17.40 -4.58
CA HIS A 27 28.07 17.69 -4.72
C HIS A 27 27.71 19.17 -4.46
N TRP A 28 28.51 19.89 -3.69
CA TRP A 28 28.22 21.27 -3.27
C TRP A 28 28.85 22.35 -4.18
N ILE A 29 30.01 22.07 -4.78
CA ILE A 29 30.70 23.03 -5.65
C ILE A 29 29.91 23.17 -6.95
N SER A 30 29.39 24.36 -7.20
CA SER A 30 28.57 24.67 -8.37
C SER A 30 29.28 25.54 -9.40
N THR A 31 30.35 26.24 -9.01
CA THR A 31 31.04 27.20 -9.90
C THR A 31 32.51 27.34 -9.53
N GLN A 32 33.36 27.56 -10.54
CA GLN A 32 34.75 27.97 -10.35
C GLN A 32 34.90 29.44 -10.78
N SER A 33 35.44 30.29 -9.89
CA SER A 33 35.66 31.71 -10.19
C SER A 33 37.05 32.12 -9.73
N LYS A 34 37.86 32.67 -10.66
CA LYS A 34 39.27 33.03 -10.44
C LYS A 34 40.15 31.87 -9.91
N GLY A 35 39.90 30.64 -10.37
CA GLY A 35 40.68 29.45 -10.00
C GLY A 35 40.30 28.83 -8.64
N GLU A 36 39.28 29.36 -7.95
CA GLU A 36 38.78 28.80 -6.70
C GLU A 36 37.41 28.12 -6.87
N GLU A 37 37.26 26.95 -6.26
CA GLU A 37 36.02 26.19 -6.16
C GLU A 37 35.05 26.85 -5.17
N LYS A 38 33.84 27.20 -5.61
CA LYS A 38 32.83 27.89 -4.79
C LYS A 38 31.48 27.18 -4.82
N GLY A 39 30.82 27.15 -3.67
CA GLY A 39 29.44 26.71 -3.48
C GLY A 39 28.59 27.82 -2.87
N ILE A 40 27.27 27.68 -2.95
CA ILE A 40 26.32 28.65 -2.39
C ILE A 40 25.86 28.14 -1.02
N ALA A 41 25.86 29.01 -0.02
CA ALA A 41 25.28 28.75 1.30
C ALA A 41 24.27 29.85 1.62
N MET A 42 23.06 29.45 2.03
CA MET A 42 22.03 30.36 2.53
C MET A 42 21.90 30.15 4.03
N PHE A 43 22.07 31.24 4.80
CA PHE A 43 21.86 31.24 6.23
C PHE A 43 20.47 31.79 6.54
N ILE A 44 19.71 31.07 7.35
CA ILE A 44 18.37 31.46 7.76
C ILE A 44 18.38 31.58 9.27
N GLN A 45 17.92 32.72 9.80
CA GLN A 45 17.80 32.97 11.23
C GLN A 45 16.35 33.36 11.55
N PRO A 46 15.74 32.80 12.60
CA PRO A 46 14.39 33.15 12.99
C PRO A 46 14.34 34.60 13.51
N THR A 47 13.34 35.35 13.08
CA THR A 47 13.00 36.67 13.64
C THR A 47 11.99 36.51 14.79
N PRO A 48 11.83 37.51 15.67
CA PRO A 48 10.80 37.46 16.72
C PRO A 48 9.38 37.17 16.18
N ALA A 49 9.05 37.69 14.99
CA ALA A 49 7.78 37.46 14.30
C ALA A 49 7.55 36.00 13.86
N PHE A 50 8.61 35.18 13.73
CA PHE A 50 8.49 33.76 13.38
C PHE A 50 7.69 32.97 14.43
N HIS A 51 7.81 33.35 15.70
CA HIS A 51 7.13 32.68 16.80
C HIS A 51 5.69 33.17 16.99
N GLU A 52 5.36 34.37 16.54
CA GLU A 52 3.98 34.90 16.58
C GLU A 52 3.06 34.17 15.57
N LEU A 53 3.63 33.68 14.46
CA LEU A 53 2.95 32.85 13.46
C LEU A 53 2.71 31.40 13.90
N SER A 54 3.19 30.98 15.07
CA SER A 54 3.10 29.59 15.55
C SER A 54 1.71 29.17 16.07
N GLY A 55 0.70 30.05 15.97
CA GLY A 55 -0.68 29.82 16.39
C GLY A 55 -1.47 28.80 15.55
N GLU A 56 -0.96 28.38 14.39
CA GLU A 56 -1.53 27.29 13.61
C GLU A 56 -0.54 26.14 13.47
N THR A 57 -0.13 25.55 14.60
CA THR A 57 0.10 24.10 14.59
C THR A 57 -1.25 23.43 14.35
N THR A 58 -1.78 23.56 13.14
CA THR A 58 -2.78 22.62 12.66
C THR A 58 -2.07 21.29 12.77
N ASN A 59 -2.45 20.54 13.79
CA ASN A 59 -2.17 19.14 13.95
C ASN A 59 -2.94 18.45 12.82
N ARG A 60 -2.62 18.80 11.56
CA ARG A 60 -2.87 18.02 10.37
C ARG A 60 -1.93 16.82 10.50
N LYS A 61 -2.17 15.98 11.52
CA LYS A 61 -2.18 14.54 11.27
C LYS A 61 -3.00 14.42 9.99
N ARG A 62 -2.33 14.27 8.86
CA ARG A 62 -2.93 14.07 7.54
C ARG A 62 -3.88 12.90 7.74
N SER A 63 -5.13 13.23 8.02
CA SER A 63 -6.04 12.25 8.57
C SER A 63 -6.53 11.49 7.37
N PHE A 64 -5.90 10.33 7.14
CA PHE A 64 -6.38 9.33 6.20
C PHE A 64 -7.86 8.94 6.47
N ASN A 65 -8.48 9.45 7.54
CA ASN A 65 -9.93 9.49 7.73
C ASN A 65 -10.71 9.95 6.48
N PHE A 66 -10.17 10.87 5.67
CA PHE A 66 -10.84 11.23 4.41
C PHE A 66 -10.95 10.04 3.45
N LEU A 67 -9.90 9.21 3.34
CA LEU A 67 -9.94 7.98 2.54
C LEU A 67 -10.88 6.93 3.15
N PHE A 68 -11.00 6.90 4.48
CA PHE A 68 -11.92 5.99 5.17
C PHE A 68 -13.39 6.28 4.84
N GLY A 69 -13.74 7.52 4.46
CA GLY A 69 -15.06 7.90 3.97
C GLY A 69 -15.46 7.17 2.67
N TYR A 70 -14.55 7.07 1.71
CA TYR A 70 -14.78 6.37 0.44
C TYR A 70 -14.91 4.86 0.64
N ILE A 71 -14.12 4.27 1.55
CA ILE A 71 -14.21 2.84 1.88
C ILE A 71 -15.49 2.54 2.68
N LYS A 72 -15.93 3.47 3.55
CA LYS A 72 -17.13 3.31 4.39
C LYS A 72 -18.41 3.14 3.57
N GLN A 73 -18.50 3.80 2.41
CA GLN A 73 -19.66 3.72 1.52
C GLN A 73 -19.89 2.31 0.95
N TYR A 74 -18.85 1.48 0.86
CA TYR A 74 -18.91 0.11 0.32
C TYR A 74 -18.87 -1.00 1.38
N ARG A 75 -19.03 -0.67 2.68
CA ARG A 75 -18.95 -1.65 3.78
C ARG A 75 -19.86 -2.86 3.65
N ARG A 76 -21.05 -2.71 3.04
CA ARG A 76 -21.99 -3.84 2.84
C ARG A 76 -21.39 -4.92 1.92
N TYR A 77 -20.78 -4.51 0.82
CA TYR A 77 -20.11 -5.44 -0.10
C TYR A 77 -18.83 -6.02 0.49
N PHE A 78 -18.12 -5.22 1.31
CA PHE A 78 -16.96 -5.71 2.04
C PHE A 78 -17.34 -6.83 3.03
N GLY A 79 -18.50 -6.72 3.67
CA GLY A 79 -19.07 -7.79 4.50
C GLY A 79 -19.34 -9.08 3.72
N GLN A 80 -19.88 -8.98 2.50
CA GLN A 80 -20.08 -10.15 1.63
C GLN A 80 -18.76 -10.79 1.21
N ILE A 81 -17.73 -9.98 0.92
CA ILE A 81 -16.38 -10.48 0.59
C ILE A 81 -15.77 -11.22 1.78
N ILE A 82 -15.88 -10.68 2.99
CA ILE A 82 -15.38 -11.31 4.21
C ILE A 82 -16.11 -12.62 4.47
N LEU A 83 -17.45 -12.62 4.37
CA LEU A 83 -18.24 -13.82 4.59
C LEU A 83 -17.91 -14.90 3.55
N GLY A 84 -17.81 -14.53 2.27
CA GLY A 84 -17.40 -15.44 1.20
C GLY A 84 -15.97 -15.97 1.39
N ALA A 85 -15.04 -15.14 1.87
CA ALA A 85 -13.69 -15.57 2.20
C ALA A 85 -13.67 -16.57 3.37
N LEU A 86 -14.48 -16.34 4.40
CA LEU A 86 -14.61 -17.23 5.55
C LEU A 86 -15.16 -18.60 5.11
N VAL A 87 -16.24 -18.60 4.31
CA VAL A 87 -16.78 -19.84 3.70
C VAL A 87 -15.71 -20.54 2.85
N GLY A 88 -14.98 -19.79 2.02
CA GLY A 88 -13.86 -20.33 1.23
C GLY A 88 -12.78 -20.99 2.08
N CYS A 89 -12.42 -20.37 3.22
CA CYS A 89 -11.46 -20.94 4.18
C CYS A 89 -11.98 -22.23 4.81
N VAL A 90 -13.26 -22.29 5.18
CA VAL A 90 -13.87 -23.52 5.72
C VAL A 90 -13.86 -24.63 4.66
N LEU A 91 -14.27 -24.34 3.42
CA LEU A 91 -14.21 -25.31 2.32
C LEU A 91 -12.77 -25.81 2.07
N GLN A 92 -11.78 -24.93 2.21
CA GLN A 92 -10.37 -25.29 2.07
C GLN A 92 -9.88 -26.20 3.20
N LEU A 93 -10.38 -26.02 4.43
CA LEU A 93 -10.08 -26.89 5.56
C LEU A 93 -10.72 -28.28 5.44
N ILE A 94 -11.85 -28.42 4.73
CA ILE A 94 -12.50 -29.72 4.51
C ILE A 94 -11.66 -30.64 3.60
N PHE A 95 -10.88 -30.05 2.68
CA PHE A 95 -10.08 -30.79 1.70
C PHE A 95 -9.09 -31.82 2.30
N PRO A 96 -8.23 -31.48 3.29
CA PRO A 96 -7.33 -32.44 3.92
C PRO A 96 -8.07 -33.60 4.61
N PHE A 97 -9.26 -33.37 5.19
CA PHE A 97 -10.05 -34.45 5.78
C PHE A 97 -10.59 -35.42 4.74
N LEU A 98 -11.00 -34.94 3.57
CA LEU A 98 -11.41 -35.81 2.45
C LEU A 98 -10.24 -36.64 1.93
N THR A 99 -9.06 -36.04 1.79
CA THR A 99 -7.84 -36.76 1.41
C THR A 99 -7.48 -37.82 2.44
N GLN A 100 -7.59 -37.51 3.74
CA GLN A 100 -7.39 -38.49 4.80
C GLN A 100 -8.39 -39.65 4.70
N ALA A 101 -9.68 -39.37 4.49
CA ALA A 101 -10.71 -40.40 4.34
C ALA A 101 -10.45 -41.33 3.13
N ILE A 102 -9.86 -40.82 2.05
CA ILE A 102 -9.44 -41.66 0.91
C ILE A 102 -8.40 -42.69 1.36
N VAL A 103 -7.38 -42.29 2.12
CA VAL A 103 -6.29 -43.17 2.56
C VAL A 103 -6.78 -44.15 3.63
N ASP A 104 -7.40 -43.62 4.69
CA ASP A 104 -7.73 -44.39 5.89
C ASP A 104 -8.91 -45.35 5.67
N ILE A 105 -9.89 -44.98 4.84
CA ILE A 105 -11.13 -45.75 4.64
C ILE A 105 -11.21 -46.31 3.22
N GLY A 106 -10.93 -45.49 2.21
CA GLY A 106 -11.04 -45.90 0.80
C GLY A 106 -10.02 -46.96 0.40
N ILE A 107 -8.73 -46.65 0.57
CA ILE A 107 -7.61 -47.51 0.13
C ILE A 107 -7.42 -48.67 1.10
N THR A 108 -7.44 -48.40 2.41
CA THR A 108 -7.21 -49.43 3.44
C THR A 108 -8.26 -50.56 3.40
N HIS A 109 -9.51 -50.26 3.02
CA HIS A 109 -10.56 -51.27 2.87
C HIS A 109 -10.84 -51.67 1.41
N GLN A 110 -10.00 -51.22 0.46
CA GLN A 110 -10.13 -51.44 -0.99
C GLN A 110 -11.54 -51.13 -1.54
N ASN A 111 -12.25 -50.18 -0.92
CA ASN A 111 -13.62 -49.86 -1.31
C ASN A 111 -13.63 -48.76 -2.38
N LEU A 112 -13.60 -49.19 -3.64
CA LEU A 112 -13.65 -48.28 -4.79
C LEU A 112 -14.90 -47.39 -4.80
N GLY A 113 -16.04 -47.87 -4.27
CA GLY A 113 -17.27 -47.09 -4.18
C GLY A 113 -17.12 -45.85 -3.28
N ILE A 114 -16.48 -46.01 -2.12
CA ILE A 114 -16.18 -44.89 -1.21
C ILE A 114 -15.21 -43.90 -1.87
N ILE A 115 -14.20 -44.39 -2.59
CA ILE A 115 -13.23 -43.53 -3.30
C ILE A 115 -13.94 -42.68 -4.36
N TYR A 116 -14.79 -43.28 -5.22
CA TYR A 116 -15.55 -42.53 -6.23
C TYR A 116 -16.49 -41.50 -5.61
N LEU A 117 -17.14 -41.83 -4.49
CA LEU A 117 -18.04 -40.91 -3.80
C LEU A 117 -17.30 -39.71 -3.20
N ILE A 118 -16.12 -39.93 -2.59
CA ILE A 118 -15.27 -38.85 -2.08
C ILE A 118 -14.74 -37.98 -3.22
N LEU A 119 -14.31 -38.58 -4.34
CA LEU A 119 -13.85 -37.83 -5.51
C LEU A 119 -14.96 -36.94 -6.10
N LEU A 120 -16.18 -37.46 -6.19
CA LEU A 120 -17.34 -36.67 -6.63
C LEU A 120 -17.58 -35.50 -5.66
N GLY A 121 -17.50 -35.74 -4.35
CA GLY A 121 -17.60 -34.70 -3.33
C GLY A 121 -16.51 -33.63 -3.47
N GLN A 122 -15.26 -34.02 -3.69
CA GLN A 122 -14.15 -33.09 -3.93
C GLN A 122 -14.36 -32.24 -5.19
N LEU A 123 -14.91 -32.82 -6.26
CA LEU A 123 -15.23 -32.10 -7.49
C LEU A 123 -16.31 -31.04 -7.24
N ILE A 124 -17.40 -31.41 -6.56
CA ILE A 124 -18.47 -30.48 -6.17
C ILE A 124 -17.92 -29.36 -5.29
N LEU A 125 -17.13 -29.69 -4.25
CA LEU A 125 -16.53 -28.70 -3.35
C LEU A 125 -15.59 -27.74 -4.08
N THR A 126 -14.83 -28.24 -5.06
CA THR A 126 -13.93 -27.42 -5.88
C THR A 126 -14.73 -26.45 -6.75
N ILE A 127 -15.84 -26.90 -7.34
CA ILE A 127 -16.75 -26.03 -8.11
C ILE A 127 -17.38 -24.98 -7.19
N SER A 128 -17.87 -25.36 -6.01
CA SER A 128 -18.44 -24.42 -5.04
C SER A 128 -17.43 -23.35 -4.62
N ARG A 129 -16.20 -23.77 -4.28
CA ARG A 129 -15.12 -22.85 -3.92
C ARG A 129 -14.79 -21.89 -5.05
N THR A 130 -14.66 -22.40 -6.28
CA THR A 130 -14.35 -21.60 -7.46
C THR A 130 -15.44 -20.57 -7.74
N SER A 131 -16.71 -20.95 -7.61
CA SER A 131 -17.85 -20.04 -7.76
C SER A 131 -17.86 -18.92 -6.71
N VAL A 132 -17.61 -19.26 -5.43
CA VAL A 132 -17.49 -18.26 -4.37
C VAL A 132 -16.34 -17.29 -4.64
N ASP A 133 -15.18 -17.81 -5.08
CA ASP A 133 -14.04 -16.97 -5.43
C ASP A 133 -14.31 -16.08 -6.64
N PHE A 134 -15.03 -16.59 -7.64
CA PHE A 134 -15.45 -15.81 -8.79
C PHE A 134 -16.33 -14.63 -8.39
N ILE A 135 -17.37 -14.89 -7.58
CA ILE A 135 -18.27 -13.85 -7.06
C ILE A 135 -17.48 -12.81 -6.27
N ARG A 136 -16.57 -13.25 -5.40
CA ARG A 136 -15.71 -12.35 -4.60
C ARG A 136 -14.87 -11.44 -5.48
N ARG A 137 -14.22 -11.99 -6.51
CA ARG A 137 -13.38 -11.22 -7.45
C ARG A 137 -14.22 -10.25 -8.27
N TRP A 138 -15.41 -10.66 -8.71
CA TRP A 138 -16.32 -9.80 -9.46
C TRP A 138 -16.80 -8.60 -8.62
N ILE A 139 -17.18 -8.83 -7.36
CA ILE A 139 -17.55 -7.76 -6.42
C ILE A 139 -16.37 -6.80 -6.19
N LEU A 140 -15.17 -7.33 -5.95
CA LEU A 140 -13.98 -6.52 -5.72
C LEU A 140 -13.65 -5.64 -6.93
N LEU A 141 -13.74 -6.20 -8.14
CA LEU A 141 -13.52 -5.46 -9.39
C LEU A 141 -14.55 -4.34 -9.57
N HIS A 142 -15.83 -4.62 -9.31
CA HIS A 142 -16.88 -3.60 -9.38
C HIS A 142 -16.60 -2.42 -8.43
N ILE A 143 -16.24 -2.71 -7.18
CA ILE A 143 -15.93 -1.68 -6.17
C ILE A 143 -14.66 -0.91 -6.54
N SER A 144 -13.60 -1.61 -6.93
CA SER A 144 -12.32 -0.99 -7.29
C SER A 144 -12.46 0.00 -8.43
N MET A 145 -13.22 -0.34 -9.47
CA MET A 145 -13.49 0.57 -10.59
C MET A 145 -14.28 1.81 -10.14
N ARG A 146 -15.32 1.63 -9.33
CA ARG A 146 -16.14 2.75 -8.83
C ARG A 146 -15.31 3.73 -7.97
N ILE A 147 -14.50 3.20 -7.05
CA ILE A 147 -13.63 4.01 -6.20
C ILE A 147 -12.58 4.74 -7.04
N ASN A 148 -11.93 4.04 -7.98
CA ASN A 148 -10.90 4.64 -8.84
C ASN A 148 -11.47 5.81 -9.67
N ILE A 149 -12.61 5.60 -10.34
CA ILE A 149 -13.27 6.64 -11.13
C ILE A 149 -13.63 7.84 -10.25
N SER A 150 -14.24 7.62 -9.09
CA SER A 150 -14.61 8.72 -8.17
C SER A 150 -13.39 9.52 -7.72
N LEU A 151 -12.28 8.85 -7.39
CA LEU A 151 -11.07 9.52 -6.93
C LEU A 151 -10.43 10.35 -8.04
N VAL A 152 -10.30 9.76 -9.24
CA VAL A 152 -9.72 10.45 -10.41
C VAL A 152 -10.58 11.65 -10.81
N SER A 153 -11.90 11.49 -10.85
CA SER A 153 -12.83 12.60 -11.15
C SER A 153 -12.74 13.72 -10.12
N ASP A 154 -12.75 13.42 -8.82
CA ASP A 154 -12.63 14.42 -7.76
C ASP A 154 -11.27 15.15 -7.80
N PHE A 155 -10.20 14.40 -8.07
CA PHE A 155 -8.87 14.96 -8.23
C PHE A 155 -8.83 15.92 -9.43
N PHE A 156 -9.37 15.51 -10.57
CA PHE A 156 -9.38 16.32 -11.78
C PHE A 156 -10.22 17.59 -11.63
N ILE A 157 -11.39 17.50 -10.99
CA ILE A 157 -12.23 18.68 -10.70
C ILE A 157 -11.48 19.66 -9.78
N LYS A 158 -10.76 19.16 -8.77
CA LYS A 158 -9.93 20.02 -7.90
C LYS A 158 -8.77 20.63 -8.67
N LEU A 159 -8.13 19.86 -9.55
CA LEU A 159 -7.04 20.31 -10.41
C LEU A 159 -7.48 21.49 -11.27
N LEU A 160 -8.62 21.35 -11.96
CA LEU A 160 -9.18 22.40 -12.82
C LEU A 160 -9.69 23.65 -12.08
N LYS A 161 -9.95 23.55 -10.78
CA LYS A 161 -10.37 24.69 -9.94
C LYS A 161 -9.19 25.48 -9.36
N LEU A 162 -7.95 25.04 -9.56
CA LEU A 162 -6.77 25.76 -9.06
C LEU A 162 -6.53 27.04 -9.88
N PRO A 163 -6.07 28.13 -9.23
CA PRO A 163 -5.72 29.37 -9.91
C PRO A 163 -4.56 29.14 -10.89
N MET A 164 -4.50 29.96 -11.94
CA MET A 164 -3.43 29.91 -12.96
C MET A 164 -2.02 30.00 -12.37
N SER A 165 -1.82 30.53 -11.16
CA SER A 165 -0.51 30.58 -10.50
C SER A 165 0.05 29.20 -10.09
N PHE A 166 -0.78 28.16 -10.11
CA PHE A 166 -0.36 26.78 -9.84
C PHE A 166 -0.02 26.02 -11.13
N PHE A 167 -0.47 26.50 -12.29
CA PHE A 167 -0.20 25.93 -13.62
C PHE A 167 1.00 26.63 -14.27
#